data_AF-A0A7Z2JH26-F1
#
_entry.id   AF-A0A7Z2JH26-F1
#
_cell.length_a   1.000
_cell.length_b   1.000
_cell.length_c   1.000
_cell.angle_alpha   90.00
_cell.angle_beta   90.00
_cell.angle_gamma   90.00
#
_symmetry.space_group_name_H-M   'P 1'
#
loop_
_entity.id
_entity.type
_entity.pdbx_description
1 polymer ?
#
loop_
_entity_poly.entity_id
_entity_poly.type
_entity_poly.pdbx_seq_one_letter_code
_entity_poly.pdbx_strand_id
1 'polypeptide(L)'
;MDIQPQKAAFAERLRLAMQSRPEPLRGATALARLLNDGHAAGMPISPQTAHKWLSGRTVPKSDTFGSLACLLGVDVLWLRYGLSGDGVLARFSPRAAERVRKVDRLNPVDQCLVEVLVSRLVDADPGEDESQRA
;
A
#
# COMPACT_ATOMS: atom_id res chain seq x y z
N MET A 1 9.08 16.94 14.28
CA MET A 1 9.00 16.36 12.92
C MET A 1 7.55 16.49 12.47
N ASP A 2 7.26 17.46 11.60
CA ASP A 2 5.89 17.85 11.25
C ASP A 2 5.13 16.74 10.51
N ILE A 3 4.02 16.29 11.08
CA ILE A 3 3.17 15.20 10.54
C ILE A 3 2.20 15.74 9.47
N GLN A 4 1.95 17.05 9.47
CA GLN A 4 1.08 17.74 8.50
C GLN A 4 1.47 17.54 7.02
N PRO A 5 2.74 17.65 6.60
CA PRO A 5 3.14 17.42 5.21
C PRO A 5 2.86 15.97 4.75
N GLN A 6 2.94 14.98 5.64
CA GLN A 6 2.64 13.59 5.28
C GLN A 6 1.15 13.37 4.98
N LYS A 7 0.26 13.99 5.76
CA LYS A 7 -1.19 13.87 5.55
C LYS A 7 -1.66 14.58 4.29
N ALA A 8 -1.11 15.76 4.02
CA ALA A 8 -1.35 16.49 2.78
C ALA A 8 -0.85 15.72 1.56
N ALA A 9 0.36 15.15 1.63
CA ALA A 9 0.92 14.34 0.55
C ALA A 9 0.09 13.06 0.29
N PHE A 10 -0.45 12.43 1.34
CA PHE A 10 -1.40 11.32 1.19
C PHE A 10 -2.68 11.76 0.46
N ALA A 11 -3.25 12.89 0.85
CA ALA A 11 -4.47 13.41 0.23
C ALA A 11 -4.29 13.69 -1.26
N GLU A 12 -3.15 14.25 -1.66
CA GLU A 12 -2.81 14.45 -3.07
C GLU A 12 -2.70 13.14 -3.84
N ARG A 13 -2.00 12.14 -3.29
CA ARG A 13 -1.92 10.80 -3.91
C ARG A 13 -3.28 10.14 -4.04
N LEU A 14 -4.13 10.28 -3.03
CA LEU A 14 -5.49 9.76 -3.07
C LEU A 14 -6.32 10.43 -4.19
N ARG A 15 -6.20 11.75 -4.36
CA ARG A 15 -6.84 12.46 -5.48
C ARG A 15 -6.32 11.98 -6.83
N LEU A 16 -5.01 11.84 -6.97
CA LEU A 16 -4.38 11.34 -8.18
C LEU A 16 -4.89 9.93 -8.52
N ALA A 17 -4.94 9.03 -7.54
CA ALA A 17 -5.48 7.67 -7.73
C ALA A 17 -6.95 7.66 -8.16
N MET A 18 -7.76 8.59 -7.64
CA MET A 18 -9.16 8.73 -8.05
C MET A 18 -9.31 9.20 -9.50
N GLN A 19 -8.38 10.04 -9.99
CA GLN A 19 -8.38 10.58 -11.34
C GLN A 19 -7.76 9.63 -12.37
N SER A 20 -6.79 8.81 -11.96
CA SER A 20 -6.09 7.86 -12.84
C SER A 20 -6.92 6.63 -13.20
N ARG A 21 -8.13 6.50 -12.66
CA ARG A 21 -9.05 5.43 -12.99
C ARG A 21 -9.63 5.61 -14.39
N PRO A 22 -9.99 4.50 -15.08
CA PRO A 22 -10.77 4.57 -16.32
C PRO A 22 -12.09 5.32 -16.15
N GLU A 23 -12.73 5.17 -14.98
CA GLU A 23 -13.87 5.97 -14.55
C GLU A 23 -13.44 6.88 -13.38
N PRO A 24 -13.22 8.19 -13.63
CA PRO A 24 -12.73 9.12 -12.62
C PRO A 24 -13.75 9.31 -11.50
N LEU A 25 -13.32 9.06 -10.26
CA LEU A 25 -14.17 9.31 -9.10
C LEU A 25 -14.12 10.80 -8.74
N ARG A 26 -15.28 11.43 -8.56
CA ARG A 26 -15.38 12.84 -8.18
C ARG A 26 -16.01 12.98 -6.80
N GLY A 27 -15.21 13.50 -5.88
CA GLY A 27 -15.67 13.90 -4.55
C GLY A 27 -15.75 12.78 -3.52
N ALA A 28 -15.98 13.19 -2.27
CA ALA A 28 -15.94 12.31 -1.11
C ALA A 28 -17.08 11.28 -1.10
N THR A 29 -18.26 11.64 -1.63
CA THR A 29 -19.42 10.75 -1.69
C THR A 29 -19.19 9.58 -2.63
N ALA A 30 -18.61 9.82 -3.81
CA ALA A 30 -18.25 8.76 -4.75
C ALA A 30 -17.20 7.80 -4.17
N LEU A 31 -16.19 8.35 -3.47
CA LEU A 31 -15.18 7.54 -2.79
C LEU A 31 -15.81 6.65 -1.70
N ALA A 32 -16.65 7.23 -0.83
CA ALA A 32 -17.31 6.49 0.24
C ALA A 32 -18.21 5.38 -0.31
N ARG A 33 -18.98 5.67 -1.36
CA ARG A 33 -19.82 4.67 -2.03
C ARG A 33 -18.99 3.50 -2.57
N LEU A 34 -17.91 3.78 -3.31
CA LEU A 34 -17.05 2.74 -3.87
C LEU A 34 -16.46 1.83 -2.77
N LEU A 35 -16.03 2.40 -1.65
CA LEU A 35 -15.49 1.66 -0.52
C LEU A 35 -16.52 0.78 0.18
N ASN A 36 -17.75 1.30 0.31
CA ASN A 36 -18.84 0.56 0.94
C ASN A 36 -19.33 -0.57 0.02
N ASP A 37 -19.45 -0.31 -1.28
CA ASP A 37 -19.84 -1.31 -2.28
C ASP A 37 -18.78 -2.44 -2.39
N GLY A 38 -17.50 -2.09 -2.24
CA GLY A 38 -16.37 -3.00 -2.26
C GLY A 38 -16.19 -3.90 -1.04
N HIS A 39 -17.08 -3.84 -0.04
CA HIS A 39 -17.02 -4.63 1.20
C HIS A 39 -15.65 -4.52 1.92
N ALA A 40 -15.12 -3.30 2.04
CA ALA A 40 -13.89 -3.06 2.80
C ALA A 40 -14.01 -3.61 4.24
N ALA A 41 -12.98 -4.34 4.69
CA ALA A 41 -12.98 -5.03 5.97
C ALA A 41 -13.21 -4.05 7.13
N GLY A 42 -14.35 -4.19 7.82
CA GLY A 42 -14.55 -3.69 9.18
C GLY A 42 -15.69 -2.70 9.38
N MET A 43 -15.95 -1.74 8.48
CA MET A 43 -17.10 -0.83 8.64
C MET A 43 -17.34 0.05 7.40
N PRO A 44 -18.62 0.29 7.00
CA PRO A 44 -18.90 1.30 5.98
C PRO A 44 -18.42 2.69 6.44
N ILE A 45 -17.80 3.42 5.53
CA ILE A 45 -17.33 4.77 5.78
C ILE A 45 -18.38 5.80 5.36
N SER A 46 -18.46 6.90 6.11
CA SER A 46 -19.31 8.02 5.73
C SER A 46 -18.63 8.93 4.70
N PRO A 47 -19.40 9.67 3.88
CA PRO A 47 -18.85 10.70 2.99
C PRO A 47 -18.02 11.76 3.73
N GLN A 48 -18.34 12.03 5.01
CA GLN A 48 -17.57 12.95 5.85
C GLN A 48 -16.18 12.40 6.16
N THR A 49 -16.07 11.10 6.43
CA THR A 49 -14.77 10.43 6.64
C THR A 49 -13.92 10.49 5.38
N ALA A 50 -14.50 10.17 4.21
CA ALA A 50 -13.83 10.29 2.92
C ALA A 50 -13.38 11.75 2.65
N HIS A 51 -14.20 12.74 3.01
CA HIS A 51 -13.84 14.15 2.85
C HIS A 51 -12.66 14.55 3.74
N LYS A 52 -12.57 14.03 4.97
CA LYS A 52 -11.42 14.28 5.86
C LYS A 52 -10.12 13.69 5.31
N TRP A 53 -10.19 12.55 4.62
CA TRP A 53 -9.04 11.96 3.93
C TRP A 53 -8.61 12.79 2.73
N LEU A 54 -9.55 13.19 1.88
CA LEU A 54 -9.26 14.04 0.73
C LEU A 54 -8.75 15.41 1.15
N SER A 55 -9.17 15.94 2.29
CA SER A 55 -8.67 17.21 2.82
C SER A 55 -7.35 17.07 3.60
N GLY A 56 -6.79 15.87 3.72
CA GLY A 56 -5.55 15.62 4.47
C GLY A 56 -5.68 15.86 5.99
N ARG A 57 -6.90 15.94 6.52
CA ARG A 57 -7.13 16.16 7.96
C ARG A 57 -6.89 14.88 8.75
N THR A 58 -7.23 13.75 8.16
CA THR A 58 -7.05 12.41 8.74
C THR A 58 -6.49 11.45 7.71
N VAL A 59 -5.86 10.39 8.21
CA VAL A 59 -5.31 9.29 7.41
C VAL A 59 -6.04 8.01 7.86
N PRO A 60 -6.43 7.12 6.93
CA PRO A 60 -7.10 5.86 7.27
C PRO A 60 -6.25 4.94 8.16
N LYS A 61 -6.90 3.98 8.83
CA LYS A 61 -6.22 2.88 9.54
C LYS A 61 -5.62 1.88 8.54
N SER A 62 -4.66 1.06 8.97
CA SER A 62 -3.95 0.09 8.13
C SER A 62 -4.88 -0.84 7.33
N ASP A 63 -5.95 -1.35 7.94
CA ASP A 63 -6.89 -2.28 7.28
C ASP A 63 -7.65 -1.60 6.13
N THR A 64 -7.95 -0.31 6.28
CA THR A 64 -8.63 0.49 5.27
C THR A 64 -7.70 0.88 4.12
N PHE A 65 -6.38 0.98 4.37
CA PHE A 65 -5.40 1.27 3.33
C PHE A 65 -5.32 0.19 2.26
N GLY A 66 -5.29 -1.09 2.68
CA GLY A 66 -5.28 -2.21 1.74
C GLY A 66 -6.55 -2.23 0.87
N SER A 67 -7.71 -2.00 1.50
CA SER A 67 -8.99 -1.91 0.79
C SER A 67 -9.04 -0.73 -0.19
N LEU A 68 -8.54 0.45 0.21
CA LEU A 68 -8.41 1.62 -0.66
C LEU A 68 -7.53 1.34 -1.87
N ALA A 69 -6.35 0.77 -1.63
CA ALA A 69 -5.38 0.45 -2.67
C ALA A 69 -5.96 -0.55 -3.68
N CYS A 70 -6.58 -1.62 -3.18
CA CYS A 70 -7.26 -2.64 -3.99
C CYS A 70 -8.37 -2.02 -4.85
N LEU A 71 -9.29 -1.27 -4.25
CA LEU A 71 -10.41 -0.68 -4.99
C LEU A 71 -9.97 0.36 -6.01
N LEU A 72 -8.93 1.14 -5.70
CA LEU A 72 -8.37 2.15 -6.61
C LEU A 72 -7.43 1.56 -7.67
N GLY A 73 -7.04 0.29 -7.53
CA GLY A 73 -6.09 -0.37 -8.44
C GLY A 73 -4.68 0.19 -8.34
N VAL A 74 -4.27 0.67 -7.16
CA VAL A 74 -2.94 1.24 -6.92
C VAL A 74 -2.20 0.45 -5.85
N ASP A 75 -0.88 0.56 -5.82
CA ASP A 75 -0.08 -0.06 -4.77
C ASP A 75 -0.29 0.62 -3.40
N VAL A 76 -0.34 -0.18 -2.33
CA VAL A 76 -0.59 0.31 -0.97
C VAL A 76 0.56 1.16 -0.43
N LEU A 77 1.81 0.83 -0.76
CA LEU A 77 2.99 1.61 -0.38
C LEU A 77 3.08 2.89 -1.20
N TRP A 78 2.67 2.86 -2.47
CA TRP A 78 2.53 4.07 -3.27
C TRP A 78 1.49 5.00 -2.66
N LEU A 79 0.30 4.52 -2.30
CA LEU A 79 -0.74 5.37 -1.69
C LEU A 79 -0.26 5.98 -0.36
N ARG A 80 0.39 5.17 0.49
CA ARG A 80 0.84 5.58 1.83
C ARG A 80 2.05 6.52 1.78
N TYR A 81 3.08 6.19 1.00
CA TYR A 81 4.38 6.85 1.03
C TYR A 81 4.78 7.52 -0.28
N GLY A 82 4.06 7.30 -1.37
CA GLY A 82 4.42 7.80 -2.71
C GLY A 82 5.53 7.01 -3.39
N LEU A 83 5.87 5.84 -2.86
CA LEU A 83 6.88 4.97 -3.45
C LEU A 83 6.21 4.01 -4.43
N SER A 84 6.39 4.23 -5.73
CA SER A 84 6.08 3.21 -6.75
C SER A 84 7.03 2.02 -6.59
N GLY A 85 6.75 0.85 -7.18
CA GLY A 85 7.69 -0.29 -7.15
C GLY A 85 9.14 0.12 -7.47
N ASP A 86 9.35 0.97 -8.49
CA ASP A 86 10.68 1.55 -8.78
C ASP A 86 11.19 2.54 -7.72
N GLY A 87 10.31 3.29 -7.04
CA GLY A 87 10.68 4.17 -5.93
C GLY A 87 11.04 3.40 -4.65
N VAL A 88 10.37 2.26 -4.43
CA VAL A 88 10.76 1.27 -3.43
C VAL A 88 12.12 0.69 -3.79
N LEU A 89 12.36 0.31 -5.04
CA LEU A 89 13.66 -0.17 -5.50
C LEU A 89 14.74 0.92 -5.43
N ALA A 90 14.40 2.19 -5.66
CA ALA A 90 15.32 3.32 -5.59
C ALA A 90 15.86 3.60 -4.17
N ARG A 91 15.16 3.11 -3.12
CA ARG A 91 15.68 3.18 -1.74
C ARG A 91 16.73 2.12 -1.44
N PHE A 92 16.83 1.10 -2.29
CA PHE A 92 17.83 0.06 -2.19
C PHE A 92 19.02 0.38 -3.11
N SER A 93 20.16 -0.29 -2.88
CA SER A 93 21.31 -0.12 -3.76
C SER A 93 20.95 -0.48 -5.21
N PRO A 94 21.57 0.16 -6.21
CA PRO A 94 21.33 -0.16 -7.62
C PRO A 94 21.50 -1.66 -7.93
N ARG A 95 22.43 -2.31 -7.23
CA ARG A 95 22.65 -3.76 -7.33
C ARG A 95 21.48 -4.58 -6.79
N ALA A 96 20.85 -4.16 -5.69
CA ALA A 96 19.68 -4.83 -5.14
C ALA A 96 18.45 -4.63 -6.05
N ALA A 97 18.24 -3.41 -6.57
CA ALA A 97 17.18 -3.12 -7.52
C ALA A 97 17.29 -3.98 -8.80
N GLU A 98 18.51 -4.12 -9.35
CA GLU A 98 18.77 -4.95 -10.52
C GLU A 98 18.49 -6.43 -10.27
N ARG A 99 18.72 -6.93 -9.05
CA ARG A 99 18.39 -8.32 -8.71
C ARG A 99 16.88 -8.56 -8.75
N VAL A 100 16.07 -7.66 -8.19
CA VAL A 100 14.61 -7.78 -8.23
C VAL A 100 14.11 -7.76 -9.67
N ARG A 101 14.59 -6.82 -10.50
CA ARG A 101 14.24 -6.76 -11.93
C ARG A 101 14.61 -8.01 -12.71
N LYS A 102 15.71 -8.68 -12.35
CA LYS A 102 16.10 -9.96 -12.95
C LYS A 102 15.15 -11.08 -12.56
N VAL A 103 14.70 -11.12 -11.30
CA VAL A 103 13.73 -12.11 -10.81
C VAL A 103 12.40 -12.00 -11.56
N ASP A 104 11.90 -10.77 -11.77
CA ASP A 104 10.66 -10.54 -12.53
C ASP A 104 10.72 -11.04 -13.98
N ARG A 105 11.91 -11.15 -14.56
CA ARG A 105 12.14 -11.62 -15.94
C ARG A 105 12.33 -13.13 -16.04
N LEU A 106 12.42 -13.85 -14.93
CA LEU A 106 12.57 -15.30 -14.94
C LEU A 106 11.28 -16.00 -15.40
N ASN A 107 11.40 -17.25 -15.84
CA ASN A 107 10.25 -18.10 -16.15
C ASN A 107 9.40 -18.33 -14.88
N PRO A 108 8.05 -18.40 -14.97
CA PRO A 108 7.17 -18.77 -13.85
C PRO A 108 7.66 -19.90 -12.93
N VAL A 109 8.30 -20.94 -13.47
CA VAL A 109 8.85 -22.05 -12.67
C VAL A 109 10.03 -21.58 -11.80
N ASP A 110 10.92 -20.78 -12.36
CA ASP A 110 12.07 -20.24 -11.64
C ASP A 110 11.65 -19.19 -10.62
N GLN A 111 10.62 -18.39 -10.94
CA GLN A 111 10.01 -17.46 -9.99
C GLN A 111 9.44 -18.21 -8.79
N CYS A 112 8.72 -19.32 -9.00
CA CYS A 112 8.20 -20.16 -7.92
C CYS A 112 9.32 -20.69 -7.01
N LEU A 113 10.45 -21.13 -7.58
CA LEU A 113 11.61 -21.55 -6.79
C LEU A 113 12.18 -20.40 -5.96
N VAL A 114 12.32 -19.20 -6.54
CA VAL A 114 12.79 -18.02 -5.82
C VAL A 114 11.87 -17.68 -4.65
N GLU A 115 10.56 -17.69 -4.84
CA GLU A 115 9.58 -17.45 -3.78
C GLU A 115 9.73 -18.46 -2.63
N VAL A 116 9.89 -19.74 -2.94
CA VAL A 116 10.13 -20.79 -1.92
C VAL A 116 11.42 -20.52 -1.13
N LEU A 117 12.48 -20.09 -1.80
CA LEU A 117 13.75 -19.78 -1.15
C LEU A 117 13.65 -18.52 -0.28
N VAL A 118 12.91 -17.50 -0.72
CA VAL A 118 12.66 -16.27 0.03
C VAL A 118 11.86 -16.57 1.29
N SER A 119 10.78 -17.36 1.20
CA SER A 119 10.00 -17.76 2.38
C SER A 119 10.86 -18.47 3.41
N ARG A 120 11.74 -19.40 2.98
CA ARG A 120 12.67 -20.08 3.90
C ARG A 120 13.68 -19.15 4.56
N LEU A 121 14.08 -18.07 3.90
CA LEU A 121 14.99 -17.07 4.46
C LEU A 121 14.29 -16.17 5.49
N VAL A 122 13.01 -15.86 5.27
CA VAL A 122 12.19 -15.05 6.18
C VAL A 122 11.79 -15.85 7.41
N ASP A 123 11.40 -17.12 7.23
CA ASP A 123 11.09 -18.04 8.32
C ASP A 123 12.34 -18.46 9.14
N ALA A 124 13.54 -18.19 8.61
CA ALA A 124 14.82 -18.45 9.27
C ALA A 124 15.30 -17.29 10.16
N ASP A 125 14.47 -16.29 10.44
CA ASP A 125 14.68 -15.33 11.53
C ASP A 125 13.82 -15.68 12.76
N PRO A 126 14.25 -16.63 13.62
CA PRO A 126 13.67 -16.85 14.93
C PRO A 126 14.33 -15.90 15.95
N GLY A 127 13.89 -14.65 15.99
CA GLY A 127 13.93 -13.83 17.20
C GLY A 127 12.48 -13.54 17.57
N GLU A 128 11.88 -14.01 18.66
CA GLU A 128 12.43 -14.20 20.00
C GLU A 128 11.72 -15.41 20.66
N ASP A 129 12.48 -16.46 20.94
CA ASP A 129 12.12 -17.53 21.88
C ASP A 129 13.06 -17.43 23.09
N GLU A 130 13.19 -16.21 23.63
CA GLU A 130 14.00 -15.91 24.81
C GLU A 130 13.23 -14.98 25.76
N SER A 131 12.08 -15.44 26.25
CA SER A 131 11.63 -15.07 27.60
C SER A 131 11.45 -16.32 28.44
N GLN A 132 12.62 -16.91 28.68
CA GLN A 132 13.00 -17.76 29.79
C GLN A 132 12.24 -17.41 31.09
N ARG A 133 11.63 -18.46 31.67
CA ARG A 133 11.58 -18.78 33.11
C ARG A 133 11.77 -17.61 34.08
N ALA A 134 10.69 -17.28 34.79
CA ALA A 134 10.73 -16.97 36.22
C ALA A 134 9.45 -17.51 36.86
#